data_AF-A0A957DN24-F1
#
_entry.id   AF-A0A957DN24-F1
#
_cell.length_a   1.000
_cell.length_b   1.000
_cell.length_c   1.000
_cell.angle_alpha   90.00
_cell.angle_beta   90.00
_cell.angle_gamma   90.00
#
_symmetry.space_group_name_H-M   'P 1'
#
loop_
_entity.id
_entity.type
_entity.pdbx_description
1 polymer ?
#
loop_
_entity_poly.entity_id
_entity_poly.type
_entity_poly.pdbx_seq_one_letter_code
_entity_poly.pdbx_strand_id
1 'polypeptide(L)'
;MPILENYQQFNGRHWETGTVCNFLAYTGVKAPHTGRPYSEALLMGVSGGAVMGYFSFAYEGYDPHARILTRNTFDPLDTMLARLGVVQHRRHTTSPDKGIANLVDTLEGGEPAIVWADYFSLPYNAFPYDEGMWAMFPILVYGYDETANTVYIADRAPLPLTISTETLQTARARVKKDKFRVLTLEPPQPEKLPGAVQAGIWDCIKLYTEKPPKGSKNNFGLAAYHHWIKLLTRPKTRLSWEREFPAGRKMLAGLMGIFDGINCFGNIGFAERDIFADFLAEASTILGKPALTEVATHFRQSAQAWDAFGQALLPADVPLLGEMGQILRQQRDLLHSKGSSAVAEIAQLKKREKAILAQSETEFPLNENEVEAFRANMAEHLLQIHDIEETAVTRLKEAML
;
A
#
# COMPACT_ATOMS: atom_id res chain seq x y z
N MET A 1 12.18 15.64 -26.43
CA MET A 1 10.84 15.68 -25.78
C MET A 1 10.24 14.29 -25.81
N PRO A 2 10.72 13.39 -24.95
CA PRO A 2 10.33 11.99 -25.07
C PRO A 2 9.01 11.72 -24.34
N ILE A 3 8.01 11.29 -25.09
CA ILE A 3 6.82 10.61 -24.57
C ILE A 3 6.81 9.24 -25.23
N LEU A 4 6.74 8.19 -24.42
CA LEU A 4 6.73 6.83 -24.91
C LEU A 4 5.48 6.57 -25.75
N GLU A 5 5.70 6.00 -26.93
CA GLU A 5 4.63 5.74 -27.89
C GLU A 5 3.65 4.69 -27.34
N ASN A 6 2.35 4.96 -27.51
CA ASN A 6 1.28 4.00 -27.17
C ASN A 6 1.35 3.43 -25.75
N TYR A 7 1.83 4.20 -24.77
CA TYR A 7 1.82 3.78 -23.36
C TYR A 7 0.37 3.63 -22.87
N GLN A 8 0.02 2.44 -22.38
CA GLN A 8 -1.33 2.05 -21.90
C GLN A 8 -1.30 1.28 -20.57
N GLN A 9 -0.14 1.20 -19.92
CA GLN A 9 0.11 0.32 -18.77
C GLN A 9 -0.16 1.09 -17.48
N PHE A 10 -1.42 1.08 -17.06
CA PHE A 10 -1.90 1.78 -15.86
C PHE A 10 -2.47 0.85 -14.79
N ASN A 11 -2.37 -0.47 -14.97
CA ASN A 11 -3.03 -1.42 -14.08
C ASN A 11 -2.36 -1.58 -12.71
N GLY A 12 -1.13 -1.10 -12.52
CA GLY A 12 -0.41 -1.17 -11.24
C GLY A 12 -1.02 -0.27 -10.16
N ARG A 13 -1.32 -0.84 -8.99
CA ARG A 13 -2.08 -0.21 -7.89
C ARG A 13 -1.26 0.15 -6.65
N HIS A 14 -0.11 -0.48 -6.45
CA HIS A 14 0.81 -0.17 -5.37
C HIS A 14 2.10 0.46 -5.89
N TRP A 15 2.72 1.33 -5.10
CA TRP A 15 3.92 2.07 -5.52
C TRP A 15 5.05 1.15 -5.98
N GLU A 16 5.32 0.05 -5.28
CA GLU A 16 6.45 -0.82 -5.61
C GLU A 16 6.09 -1.86 -6.67
N THR A 17 5.13 -2.73 -6.38
CA THR A 17 4.71 -3.83 -7.26
C THR A 17 4.00 -3.33 -8.51
N GLY A 18 3.17 -2.29 -8.40
CA GLY A 18 2.45 -1.70 -9.52
C GLY A 18 3.38 -0.97 -10.48
N THR A 19 4.37 -0.22 -9.97
CA THR A 19 5.39 0.42 -10.81
C THR A 19 6.21 -0.62 -11.60
N VAL A 20 6.64 -1.71 -10.96
CA VAL A 20 7.35 -2.79 -11.66
C VAL A 20 6.45 -3.52 -12.66
N CYS A 21 5.19 -3.79 -12.29
CA CYS A 21 4.19 -4.39 -13.18
C CYS A 21 4.02 -3.56 -14.47
N ASN A 22 3.83 -2.25 -14.32
CA ASN A 22 3.66 -1.32 -15.44
C ASN A 22 4.93 -1.25 -16.31
N PHE A 23 6.12 -1.20 -15.68
CA PHE A 23 7.40 -1.21 -16.40
C PHE A 23 7.55 -2.47 -17.26
N LEU A 24 7.37 -3.66 -16.68
CA LEU A 24 7.52 -4.94 -17.39
C LEU A 24 6.47 -5.11 -18.49
N ALA A 25 5.24 -4.65 -18.25
CA ALA A 25 4.18 -4.70 -19.24
C ALA A 25 4.48 -3.82 -20.47
N TYR A 26 5.06 -2.63 -20.27
CA TYR A 26 5.40 -1.74 -21.38
C TYR A 26 6.59 -2.28 -22.19
N THR A 27 7.61 -2.83 -21.52
CA THR A 27 8.78 -3.43 -22.20
C THR A 27 8.50 -4.79 -22.84
N GLY A 28 7.23 -5.22 -22.90
CA GLY A 28 6.79 -6.42 -23.61
C GLY A 28 7.14 -7.73 -22.90
N VAL A 29 7.58 -7.66 -21.65
CA VAL A 29 8.00 -8.84 -20.87
C VAL A 29 6.77 -9.64 -20.46
N LYS A 30 6.81 -10.96 -20.71
CA LYS A 30 5.71 -11.88 -20.44
C LYS A 30 6.12 -12.94 -19.42
N ALA A 31 5.20 -13.26 -18.52
CA ALA A 31 5.36 -14.34 -17.58
C ALA A 31 5.20 -15.71 -18.29
N PRO A 32 6.12 -16.66 -18.08
CA PRO A 32 6.21 -17.88 -18.88
C PRO A 32 4.98 -18.80 -18.75
N HIS A 33 4.33 -18.80 -17.59
CA HIS A 33 3.18 -19.67 -17.30
C HIS A 33 1.83 -19.12 -17.81
N THR A 34 1.76 -17.83 -18.18
CA THR A 34 0.51 -17.24 -18.71
C THR A 34 0.63 -16.66 -20.12
N GLY A 35 1.83 -16.36 -20.59
CA GLY A 35 2.04 -15.62 -21.84
C GLY A 35 1.53 -14.17 -21.79
N ARG A 36 1.16 -13.66 -20.60
CA ARG A 36 0.70 -12.29 -20.33
C ARG A 36 1.77 -11.52 -19.56
N PRO A 37 1.68 -10.19 -19.46
CA PRO A 37 2.54 -9.43 -18.56
C PRO A 37 2.54 -10.00 -17.13
N TYR A 38 3.65 -9.84 -16.41
CA TYR A 38 3.74 -10.23 -14.99
C TYR A 38 2.64 -9.53 -14.20
N SER A 39 1.84 -10.31 -13.46
CA SER A 39 0.74 -9.76 -12.66
C SER A 39 1.28 -9.05 -11.43
N GLU A 40 0.59 -8.00 -10.98
CA GLU A 40 0.94 -7.36 -9.71
C GLU A 40 0.80 -8.32 -8.52
N ALA A 41 -0.14 -9.28 -8.61
CA ALA A 41 -0.30 -10.33 -7.60
C ALA A 41 0.95 -11.20 -7.46
N LEU A 42 1.51 -11.68 -8.57
CA LEU A 42 2.75 -12.44 -8.58
C LEU A 42 3.90 -11.66 -7.93
N LEU A 43 4.03 -10.39 -8.30
CA LEU A 43 5.04 -9.48 -7.75
C LEU A 43 4.84 -9.26 -6.23
N MET A 44 3.60 -9.08 -5.78
CA MET A 44 3.24 -8.96 -4.36
C MET A 44 3.63 -10.21 -3.57
N GLY A 45 3.29 -11.41 -4.07
CA GLY A 45 3.65 -12.67 -3.43
C GLY A 45 5.15 -12.91 -3.36
N VAL A 46 5.87 -12.72 -4.48
CA VAL A 46 7.33 -12.88 -4.57
C VAL A 46 8.07 -11.91 -3.64
N SER A 47 7.53 -10.71 -3.43
CA SER A 47 8.13 -9.72 -2.53
C SER A 47 8.05 -10.08 -1.04
N GLY A 48 7.29 -11.12 -0.67
CA GLY A 48 7.11 -11.59 0.72
C GLY A 48 5.64 -11.75 1.14
N GLY A 49 4.70 -11.37 0.26
CA GLY A 49 3.29 -11.68 0.41
C GLY A 49 2.55 -10.89 1.48
N ALA A 50 1.38 -11.41 1.86
CA ALA A 50 0.53 -10.81 2.88
C ALA A 50 1.18 -10.86 4.27
N VAL A 51 0.93 -9.84 5.06
CA VAL A 51 1.39 -9.73 6.46
C VAL A 51 0.27 -9.09 7.27
N MET A 52 0.17 -9.46 8.55
CA MET A 52 -0.50 -8.62 9.53
C MET A 52 0.55 -7.90 10.37
N GLY A 53 0.43 -6.59 10.51
CA GLY A 53 1.14 -5.84 11.53
C GLY A 53 0.24 -4.80 12.16
N TYR A 54 0.50 -4.45 13.43
CA TYR A 54 -0.21 -3.38 14.13
C TYR A 54 0.77 -2.50 14.90
N PHE A 55 0.60 -1.18 14.75
CA PHE A 55 1.43 -0.17 15.36
C PHE A 55 0.61 1.03 15.80
N SER A 56 0.97 1.60 16.94
CA SER A 56 0.50 2.90 17.41
C SER A 56 1.69 3.85 17.55
N PHE A 57 1.60 5.03 16.96
CA PHE A 57 2.63 6.06 17.04
C PHE A 57 2.03 7.36 17.58
N ALA A 58 2.82 8.08 18.37
CA ALA A 58 2.50 9.42 18.83
C ALA A 58 3.71 10.30 18.53
N TYR A 59 3.49 11.32 17.70
CA TYR A 59 4.50 12.32 17.33
C TYR A 59 4.03 13.68 17.84
N GLU A 60 4.96 14.47 18.36
CA GLU A 60 4.66 15.83 18.79
C GLU A 60 4.13 16.65 17.60
N GLY A 61 3.01 17.36 17.80
CA GLY A 61 2.37 18.17 16.75
C GLY A 61 1.40 17.42 15.83
N TYR A 62 1.25 16.10 15.98
CA TYR A 62 0.36 15.28 15.16
C TYR A 62 -0.67 14.51 16.01
N ASP A 63 -1.82 14.20 15.41
CA ASP A 63 -2.77 13.25 16.00
C ASP A 63 -2.08 11.88 16.15
N PRO A 64 -2.44 11.07 17.18
CA PRO A 64 -1.88 9.73 17.31
C PRO A 64 -2.30 8.88 16.11
N HIS A 65 -1.40 8.02 15.63
CA HIS A 65 -1.62 7.19 14.46
C HIS A 65 -1.76 5.73 14.87
N ALA A 66 -2.84 5.08 14.46
CA ALA A 66 -2.93 3.62 14.44
C ALA A 66 -2.69 3.15 13.00
N ARG A 67 -1.76 2.21 12.78
CA ARG A 67 -1.37 1.73 11.46
C ARG A 67 -1.36 0.21 11.44
N ILE A 68 -1.87 -0.35 10.34
CA ILE A 68 -1.67 -1.76 10.02
C ILE A 68 -0.66 -1.93 8.89
N LEU A 69 -0.02 -3.08 8.87
CA LEU A 69 0.71 -3.58 7.71
C LEU A 69 -0.10 -4.71 7.09
N THR A 70 -0.27 -4.66 5.78
CA THR A 70 -1.07 -5.62 4.98
C THR A 70 -0.21 -6.52 4.10
N ARG A 71 1.04 -6.13 3.86
CA ARG A 71 2.02 -6.83 3.04
C ARG A 71 3.43 -6.70 3.63
N ASN A 72 4.38 -7.46 3.10
CA ASN A 72 5.79 -7.35 3.48
C ASN A 72 6.33 -5.93 3.27
N THR A 73 7.01 -5.37 4.29
CA THR A 73 7.66 -4.05 4.26
C THR A 73 9.18 -4.12 4.48
N PHE A 74 9.75 -5.32 4.55
CA PHE A 74 11.20 -5.52 4.67
C PHE A 74 11.86 -5.50 3.29
N ASP A 75 11.97 -4.31 2.69
CA ASP A 75 12.58 -4.05 1.39
C ASP A 75 11.95 -4.86 0.22
N PRO A 76 10.62 -4.79 0.03
CA PRO A 76 9.90 -5.66 -0.90
C PRO A 76 10.30 -5.46 -2.37
N LEU A 77 10.58 -4.22 -2.81
CA LEU A 77 11.05 -3.95 -4.17
C LEU A 77 12.38 -4.69 -4.46
N ASP A 78 13.40 -4.47 -3.62
CA ASP A 78 14.72 -5.06 -3.83
C ASP A 78 14.67 -6.60 -3.69
N THR A 79 13.91 -7.09 -2.71
CA THR A 79 13.69 -8.53 -2.50
C THR A 79 13.07 -9.20 -3.72
N MET A 80 12.01 -8.60 -4.27
CA MET A 80 11.31 -9.12 -5.44
C MET A 80 12.21 -9.15 -6.68
N LEU A 81 12.89 -8.03 -6.97
CA LEU A 81 13.77 -7.93 -8.13
C LEU A 81 14.95 -8.91 -8.03
N ALA A 82 15.55 -9.04 -6.85
CA ALA A 82 16.65 -9.98 -6.61
C ALA A 82 16.21 -11.45 -6.80
N ARG A 83 15.05 -11.82 -6.24
CA ARG A 83 14.48 -13.18 -6.38
C ARG A 83 14.19 -13.55 -7.83
N LEU A 84 13.67 -12.60 -8.59
CA LEU A 84 13.38 -12.77 -10.01
C LEU A 84 14.63 -12.69 -10.91
N GLY A 85 15.81 -12.42 -10.33
CA GLY A 85 17.04 -12.25 -11.09
C GLY A 85 17.05 -11.03 -12.00
N VAL A 86 16.23 -10.03 -11.69
CA VAL A 86 16.15 -8.78 -12.45
C VAL A 86 17.41 -7.97 -12.22
N VAL A 87 18.15 -7.70 -13.29
CA VAL A 87 19.24 -6.73 -13.27
C VAL A 87 18.65 -5.32 -13.24
N GLN A 88 19.24 -4.47 -12.40
CA GLN A 88 18.76 -3.13 -12.15
C GLN A 88 19.78 -2.10 -12.62
N HIS A 89 19.38 -1.25 -13.55
CA HIS A 89 20.21 -0.15 -14.03
C HIS A 89 19.86 1.13 -13.28
N ARG A 90 20.74 1.56 -12.38
CA ARG A 90 20.52 2.72 -11.51
C ARG A 90 21.44 3.87 -11.90
N ARG A 91 20.84 4.96 -12.39
CA ARG A 91 21.52 6.25 -12.57
C ARG A 91 21.17 7.17 -11.40
N HIS A 92 22.17 7.71 -10.72
CA HIS A 92 21.95 8.61 -9.58
C HIS A 92 22.94 9.77 -9.56
N THR A 93 22.51 10.89 -8.99
CA THR A 93 23.27 12.14 -9.00
C THR A 93 22.71 13.08 -7.93
N THR A 94 23.56 13.92 -7.35
CA THR A 94 23.09 14.99 -6.45
C THR A 94 22.70 16.26 -7.19
N SER A 95 22.98 16.37 -8.50
CA SER A 95 22.59 17.50 -9.34
C SER A 95 21.18 17.30 -9.89
N PRO A 96 20.25 18.24 -9.64
CA PRO A 96 18.90 18.19 -10.21
C PRO A 96 18.91 18.11 -11.74
N ASP A 97 19.69 18.97 -12.41
CA ASP A 97 19.75 19.02 -13.88
C ASP A 97 20.24 17.71 -14.48
N LYS A 98 21.29 17.10 -13.91
CA LYS A 98 21.73 15.76 -14.31
C LYS A 98 20.67 14.68 -14.04
N GLY A 99 19.86 14.86 -12.99
CA GLY A 99 18.77 13.96 -12.64
C GLY A 99 17.60 14.03 -13.62
N ILE A 100 17.39 15.19 -14.25
CA ILE A 100 16.47 15.37 -15.37
C ILE A 100 17.07 14.83 -16.66
N ALA A 101 18.34 15.13 -16.97
CA ALA A 101 19.02 14.58 -18.13
C ALA A 101 18.97 13.04 -18.15
N ASN A 102 19.31 12.38 -17.03
CA ASN A 102 19.20 10.92 -16.92
C ASN A 102 17.78 10.40 -17.18
N LEU A 103 16.75 11.13 -16.76
CA LEU A 103 15.35 10.77 -16.98
C LEU A 103 14.99 10.92 -18.46
N VAL A 104 15.33 12.05 -19.07
CA VAL A 104 15.07 12.33 -20.49
C VAL A 104 15.81 11.32 -21.39
N ASP A 105 17.09 11.08 -21.14
CA ASP A 105 17.91 10.08 -21.87
C ASP A 105 17.28 8.68 -21.80
N THR A 106 16.69 8.31 -20.66
CA THR A 106 16.03 7.01 -20.47
C THR A 106 14.79 6.90 -21.36
N LEU A 107 13.95 7.94 -21.36
CA LEU A 107 12.74 7.99 -22.17
C LEU A 107 13.06 8.08 -23.68
N GLU A 108 14.10 8.81 -24.08
CA GLU A 108 14.60 8.85 -25.47
C GLU A 108 15.16 7.50 -25.92
N GLY A 109 15.68 6.71 -24.97
CA GLY A 109 16.09 5.32 -25.19
C GLY A 109 14.92 4.33 -25.36
N GLY A 110 13.67 4.80 -25.22
CA GLY A 110 12.46 3.98 -25.41
C GLY A 110 12.01 3.20 -24.18
N GLU A 111 12.58 3.46 -23.00
CA GLU A 111 12.20 2.82 -21.74
C GLU A 111 11.48 3.79 -20.80
N PRO A 112 10.46 3.34 -20.04
CA PRO A 112 9.90 4.13 -18.96
C PRO A 112 10.91 4.25 -17.82
N ALA A 113 10.82 5.33 -17.06
CA ALA A 113 11.76 5.60 -15.97
C ALA A 113 11.07 5.44 -14.61
N ILE A 114 11.62 4.58 -13.75
CA ILE A 114 11.20 4.50 -12.36
C ILE A 114 11.99 5.54 -11.55
N VAL A 115 11.30 6.47 -10.91
CA VAL A 115 11.90 7.54 -10.09
C VAL A 115 11.27 7.58 -8.70
N TRP A 116 11.96 8.16 -7.73
CA TRP A 116 11.41 8.34 -6.38
C TRP A 116 10.96 9.77 -6.17
N ALA A 117 9.68 9.92 -5.81
CA ALA A 117 9.06 11.21 -5.57
C ALA A 117 8.34 11.19 -4.23
N ASP A 118 8.32 12.35 -3.56
CA ASP A 118 7.59 12.52 -2.31
C ASP A 118 6.08 12.52 -2.54
N TYR A 119 5.40 11.55 -1.92
CA TYR A 119 3.96 11.38 -1.91
C TYR A 119 3.19 12.66 -1.54
N PHE A 120 3.69 13.41 -0.55
CA PHE A 120 3.05 14.63 -0.06
C PHE A 120 3.23 15.81 -1.00
N SER A 121 4.28 15.79 -1.82
CA SER A 121 4.57 16.82 -2.82
C SER A 121 3.88 16.58 -4.17
N LEU A 122 3.25 15.41 -4.37
CA LEU A 122 2.56 15.07 -5.61
C LEU A 122 1.11 15.59 -5.60
N PRO A 123 0.73 16.49 -6.53
CA PRO A 123 -0.51 17.27 -6.44
C PRO A 123 -1.78 16.42 -6.61
N TYR A 124 -1.71 15.31 -7.34
CA TYR A 124 -2.83 14.37 -7.49
C TYR A 124 -3.22 13.68 -6.17
N ASN A 125 -2.39 13.76 -5.12
CA ASN A 125 -2.76 13.31 -3.78
C ASN A 125 -3.45 14.41 -2.94
N ALA A 126 -3.42 15.67 -3.39
CA ALA A 126 -4.05 16.83 -2.76
C ALA A 126 -3.71 17.04 -1.26
N PHE A 127 -2.53 16.62 -0.82
CA PHE A 127 -2.07 16.92 0.54
C PHE A 127 -1.58 18.37 0.67
N PRO A 128 -1.83 19.03 1.81
CA PRO A 128 -1.11 20.25 2.11
C PRO A 128 0.38 19.95 2.29
N TYR A 129 1.24 20.90 1.92
CA TYR A 129 2.66 20.81 2.25
C TYR A 129 2.82 20.81 3.77
N ASP A 130 3.65 19.89 4.27
CA ASP A 130 4.00 19.75 5.68
C ASP A 130 5.51 19.47 5.75
N GLU A 131 6.23 20.30 6.50
CA GLU A 131 7.69 20.17 6.60
C GLU A 131 8.11 18.87 7.30
N GLY A 132 7.33 18.40 8.26
CA GLY A 132 7.60 17.20 9.06
C GLY A 132 7.10 15.90 8.45
N MET A 133 6.29 15.96 7.39
CA MET A 133 5.75 14.78 6.70
C MET A 133 6.32 14.65 5.27
N TRP A 134 6.88 13.47 4.97
CA TRP A 134 7.31 13.10 3.63
C TRP A 134 7.31 11.57 3.50
N ALA A 135 7.12 11.07 2.28
CA ALA A 135 7.26 9.65 1.98
C ALA A 135 7.70 9.47 0.53
N MET A 136 8.92 8.95 0.35
CA MET A 136 9.49 8.74 -0.98
C MET A 136 9.06 7.39 -1.52
N PHE A 137 8.24 7.39 -2.58
CA PHE A 137 7.81 6.17 -3.25
C PHE A 137 8.29 6.11 -4.69
N PRO A 138 8.55 4.90 -5.23
CA PRO A 138 8.76 4.74 -6.66
C PRO A 138 7.48 5.07 -7.42
N ILE A 139 7.62 5.85 -8.48
CA ILE A 139 6.59 6.13 -9.48
C ILE A 139 7.18 5.89 -10.87
N LEU A 140 6.33 5.60 -11.86
CA LEU A 140 6.75 5.41 -13.24
C LEU A 140 6.48 6.67 -14.06
N VAL A 141 7.52 7.24 -14.67
CA VAL A 141 7.43 8.32 -15.65
C VAL A 141 7.53 7.71 -17.04
N TYR A 142 6.57 7.99 -17.91
CA TYR A 142 6.55 7.53 -19.31
C TYR A 142 6.60 8.69 -20.32
N GLY A 143 6.65 9.94 -19.84
CA GLY A 143 6.85 11.09 -20.71
C GLY A 143 7.33 12.33 -19.96
N TYR A 144 8.15 13.13 -20.63
CA TYR A 144 8.66 14.41 -20.13
C TYR A 144 8.64 15.45 -21.26
N ASP A 145 7.70 16.39 -21.17
CA ASP A 145 7.51 17.49 -22.10
C ASP A 145 7.85 18.82 -21.42
N GLU A 146 9.06 19.29 -21.66
CA GLU A 146 9.53 20.56 -21.10
C GLU A 146 8.80 21.77 -21.70
N THR A 147 8.43 21.72 -22.98
CA THR A 147 7.77 22.83 -23.67
C THR A 147 6.34 23.01 -23.19
N ALA A 148 5.61 21.91 -22.98
CA ALA A 148 4.28 21.92 -22.39
C ALA A 148 4.30 21.94 -20.85
N ASN A 149 5.47 22.02 -20.21
CA ASN A 149 5.65 21.93 -18.76
C ASN A 149 4.86 20.76 -18.13
N THR A 150 4.98 19.57 -18.73
CA THR A 150 4.17 18.41 -18.36
C THR A 150 5.03 17.15 -18.25
N VAL A 151 4.86 16.43 -17.14
CA VAL A 151 5.40 15.08 -16.90
C VAL A 151 4.24 14.11 -16.88
N TYR A 152 4.38 12.98 -17.57
CA TYR A 152 3.38 11.94 -17.68
C TYR A 152 3.75 10.73 -16.83
N ILE A 153 2.83 10.32 -15.95
CA ILE A 153 3.07 9.38 -14.85
C ILE A 153 2.03 8.26 -14.86
N ALA A 154 2.48 7.04 -14.58
CA ALA A 154 1.62 5.93 -14.15
C ALA A 154 1.89 5.65 -12.66
N ASP A 155 0.96 6.06 -11.79
CA ASP A 155 1.02 5.85 -10.34
C ASP A 155 -0.36 5.48 -9.79
N ARG A 156 -0.56 4.22 -9.39
CA ARG A 156 -1.72 3.66 -8.65
C ARG A 156 -3.12 3.82 -9.25
N ALA A 157 -3.30 4.66 -10.27
CA ALA A 157 -4.55 4.90 -10.96
C ALA A 157 -4.54 4.20 -12.34
N PRO A 158 -5.69 3.68 -12.81
CA PRO A 158 -5.86 3.00 -14.09
C PRO A 158 -5.89 3.97 -15.29
N LEU A 159 -5.39 5.19 -15.11
CA LEU A 159 -5.42 6.26 -16.09
C LEU A 159 -4.17 7.14 -15.96
N PRO A 160 -3.78 7.86 -17.03
CA PRO A 160 -2.58 8.68 -17.01
C PRO A 160 -2.69 9.85 -16.02
N LEU A 161 -1.63 10.07 -15.26
CA LEU A 161 -1.49 11.21 -14.37
C LEU A 161 -0.49 12.20 -14.95
N THR A 162 -0.71 13.48 -14.67
CA THR A 162 0.18 14.57 -15.09
C THR A 162 0.52 15.52 -13.95
N ILE A 163 1.75 16.04 -13.97
CA ILE A 163 2.26 17.10 -13.08
C ILE A 163 3.17 18.05 -13.88
N SER A 164 3.54 19.20 -13.31
CA SER A 164 4.54 20.08 -13.92
C SER A 164 5.96 19.55 -13.77
N THR A 165 6.88 20.00 -14.63
CA THR A 165 8.31 19.60 -14.54
C THR A 165 8.94 20.07 -13.23
N GLU A 166 8.61 21.29 -12.78
CA GLU A 166 9.01 21.86 -11.49
C GLU A 166 8.49 21.02 -10.31
N THR A 167 7.25 20.54 -10.39
CA THR A 167 6.66 19.69 -9.34
C THR A 167 7.43 18.37 -9.23
N LEU A 168 7.75 17.73 -10.36
CA LEU A 168 8.55 16.51 -10.35
C LEU A 168 9.93 16.75 -9.70
N GLN A 169 10.60 17.84 -10.09
CA GLN A 169 11.90 18.19 -9.55
C GLN A 169 11.84 18.41 -8.04
N THR A 170 10.84 19.14 -7.56
CA THR A 170 10.61 19.42 -6.14
C THR A 170 10.33 18.13 -5.35
N ALA A 171 9.42 17.29 -5.83
CA ALA A 171 9.07 16.03 -5.19
C ALA A 171 10.26 15.06 -5.12
N ARG A 172 11.11 15.00 -6.16
CA ARG A 172 12.33 14.19 -6.17
C ARG A 172 13.43 14.75 -5.26
N ALA A 173 13.45 16.06 -5.02
CA ALA A 173 14.48 16.73 -4.22
C ALA A 173 14.22 16.64 -2.71
N ARG A 174 13.00 16.24 -2.28
CA ARG A 174 12.57 16.21 -0.88
C ARG A 174 13.54 15.47 0.03
N VAL A 175 14.05 14.31 -0.41
CA VAL A 175 15.02 13.50 0.34
C VAL A 175 16.33 13.38 -0.43
N LYS A 176 17.36 14.09 0.03
CA LYS A 176 18.70 14.13 -0.62
C LYS A 176 19.35 12.75 -0.79
N LYS A 177 19.05 11.79 0.09
CA LYS A 177 19.60 10.43 0.05
C LYS A 177 19.18 9.65 -1.21
N ASP A 178 18.04 10.00 -1.82
CA ASP A 178 17.55 9.37 -3.04
C ASP A 178 18.31 9.79 -4.30
N LYS A 179 19.12 10.87 -4.24
CA LYS A 179 20.07 11.29 -5.29
C LYS A 179 19.45 11.29 -6.69
N PHE A 180 18.26 11.86 -6.84
CA PHE A 180 17.52 11.95 -8.11
C PHE A 180 17.56 10.64 -8.93
N ARG A 181 17.49 9.49 -8.25
CA ARG A 181 17.68 8.19 -8.89
C ARG A 181 16.67 7.96 -10.02
N VAL A 182 17.16 7.34 -11.09
CA VAL A 182 16.41 6.79 -12.20
C VAL A 182 16.76 5.31 -12.29
N LEU A 183 15.74 4.46 -12.34
CA LEU A 183 15.85 3.02 -12.38
C LEU A 183 15.17 2.49 -13.65
N THR A 184 15.88 1.63 -14.38
CA THR A 184 15.32 0.72 -15.39
C THR A 184 15.67 -0.72 -15.04
N LEU A 185 14.91 -1.66 -15.61
CA LEU A 185 14.94 -3.07 -15.23
C LEU A 185 15.15 -3.95 -16.46
N GLU A 186 16.01 -4.95 -16.34
CA GLU A 186 16.03 -6.05 -17.31
C GLU A 186 14.86 -7.02 -17.05
N PRO A 187 14.50 -7.87 -18.03
CA PRO A 187 13.48 -8.90 -17.83
C PRO A 187 13.82 -9.87 -16.67
N PRO A 188 12.82 -10.34 -15.89
CA PRO A 188 12.98 -11.45 -14.97
C PRO A 188 13.53 -12.71 -15.65
N GLN A 189 14.30 -13.49 -14.91
CA GLN A 189 14.84 -14.78 -15.32
C GLN A 189 13.78 -15.88 -15.10
N PRO A 190 13.20 -16.48 -16.17
CA PRO A 190 12.11 -17.44 -16.04
C PRO A 190 12.42 -18.64 -15.14
N GLU A 191 13.66 -19.13 -15.17
CA GLU A 191 14.15 -20.25 -14.37
C GLU A 191 14.17 -19.97 -12.86
N LYS A 192 14.22 -18.70 -12.45
CA LYS A 192 14.16 -18.30 -11.04
C LYS A 192 12.75 -18.20 -10.50
N LEU A 193 11.74 -18.15 -11.37
CA LEU A 193 10.36 -17.88 -10.98
C LEU A 193 9.81 -18.87 -9.94
N PRO A 194 9.95 -20.21 -10.07
CA PRO A 194 9.46 -21.14 -9.04
C PRO A 194 10.11 -20.90 -7.67
N GLY A 195 11.44 -20.69 -7.65
CA GLY A 195 12.17 -20.41 -6.41
C GLY A 195 11.75 -19.07 -5.77
N ALA A 196 11.50 -18.04 -6.58
CA ALA A 196 11.02 -16.75 -6.15
C ALA A 196 9.64 -16.84 -5.49
N VAL A 197 8.71 -17.59 -6.11
CA VAL A 197 7.37 -17.85 -5.58
C VAL A 197 7.44 -18.62 -4.26
N GLN A 198 8.22 -19.70 -4.21
CA GLN A 198 8.41 -20.49 -3.00
C GLN A 198 8.99 -19.64 -1.86
N ALA A 199 9.99 -18.81 -2.14
CA ALA A 199 10.59 -17.92 -1.13
C ALA A 199 9.59 -16.89 -0.60
N GLY A 200 8.78 -16.29 -1.48
CA GLY A 200 7.71 -15.36 -1.08
C GLY A 200 6.67 -15.99 -0.16
N ILE A 201 6.22 -17.21 -0.47
CA ILE A 201 5.27 -17.96 0.37
C ILE A 201 5.89 -18.26 1.75
N TRP A 202 7.14 -18.72 1.80
CA TRP A 202 7.80 -19.02 3.06
C TRP A 202 8.04 -17.79 3.92
N ASP A 203 8.36 -16.63 3.33
CA ASP A 203 8.44 -15.37 4.06
C ASP A 203 7.10 -14.99 4.68
N CYS A 204 6.00 -15.10 3.93
CA CYS A 204 4.65 -14.88 4.44
C CYS A 204 4.38 -15.78 5.66
N ILE A 205 4.59 -17.09 5.54
CA ILE A 205 4.42 -18.05 6.65
C ILE A 205 5.24 -17.63 7.88
N LYS A 206 6.51 -17.28 7.69
CA LYS A 206 7.40 -16.86 8.78
C LYS A 206 6.95 -15.56 9.42
N LEU A 207 6.53 -14.56 8.64
CA LEU A 207 6.04 -13.29 9.18
C LEU A 207 4.74 -13.44 9.98
N TYR A 208 3.94 -14.46 9.69
CA TYR A 208 2.77 -14.79 10.49
C TYR A 208 3.10 -15.54 11.79
N THR A 209 4.11 -16.40 11.78
CA THR A 209 4.31 -17.43 12.82
C THR A 209 5.58 -17.25 13.66
N GLU A 210 6.56 -16.50 13.16
CA GLU A 210 7.88 -16.32 13.75
C GLU A 210 8.16 -14.86 14.13
N LYS A 211 9.33 -14.61 14.72
CA LYS A 211 9.76 -13.24 15.04
C LYS A 211 10.15 -12.51 13.73
N PRO A 212 9.70 -11.27 13.50
CA PRO A 212 10.06 -10.52 12.30
C PRO A 212 11.55 -10.16 12.26
N PRO A 213 12.12 -9.88 11.08
CA PRO A 213 13.51 -9.42 10.93
C PRO A 213 13.84 -8.17 11.77
N LYS A 214 12.88 -7.24 11.90
CA LYS A 214 12.99 -6.04 12.74
C LYS A 214 11.69 -5.81 13.50
N GLY A 215 11.80 -5.29 14.72
CA GLY A 215 10.65 -4.98 15.57
C GLY A 215 10.28 -6.10 16.55
N SER A 216 9.16 -5.90 17.24
CA SER A 216 8.63 -6.81 18.27
C SER A 216 7.80 -7.93 17.65
N LYS A 217 7.88 -9.16 18.18
CA LYS A 217 7.00 -10.27 17.80
C LYS A 217 5.51 -9.90 17.94
N ASN A 218 5.17 -9.12 18.96
CA ASN A 218 3.78 -8.74 19.23
C ASN A 218 3.22 -7.69 18.24
N ASN A 219 4.03 -7.20 17.31
CA ASN A 219 3.58 -6.23 16.30
C ASN A 219 3.35 -6.87 14.94
N PHE A 220 3.64 -8.17 14.77
CA PHE A 220 3.53 -8.87 13.50
C PHE A 220 2.81 -10.22 13.63
N GLY A 221 2.20 -10.64 12.54
CA GLY A 221 1.59 -11.96 12.38
C GLY A 221 0.42 -12.22 13.32
N LEU A 222 0.20 -13.51 13.63
CA LEU A 222 -0.89 -13.95 14.50
C LEU A 222 -0.81 -13.32 15.91
N ALA A 223 0.42 -13.12 16.40
CA ALA A 223 0.65 -12.47 17.70
C ALA A 223 0.20 -11.00 17.72
N ALA A 224 0.22 -10.30 16.58
CA ALA A 224 -0.26 -8.91 16.49
C ALA A 224 -1.75 -8.79 16.75
N TYR A 225 -2.57 -9.74 16.27
CA TYR A 225 -4.01 -9.72 16.52
C TYR A 225 -4.31 -9.81 18.01
N HIS A 226 -3.75 -10.80 18.71
CA HIS A 226 -3.94 -10.94 20.15
C HIS A 226 -3.40 -9.74 20.93
N HIS A 227 -2.27 -9.16 20.49
CA HIS A 227 -1.74 -7.96 21.10
C HIS A 227 -2.71 -6.78 20.93
N TRP A 228 -3.22 -6.54 19.72
CA TRP A 228 -4.13 -5.45 19.43
C TRP A 228 -5.47 -5.63 20.15
N ILE A 229 -6.05 -6.83 20.13
CA ILE A 229 -7.24 -7.19 20.91
C ILE A 229 -7.05 -6.85 22.39
N LYS A 230 -5.88 -7.18 22.96
CA LYS A 230 -5.55 -6.81 24.35
C LYS A 230 -5.51 -5.30 24.55
N LEU A 231 -4.95 -4.53 23.60
CA LEU A 231 -4.90 -3.06 23.69
C LEU A 231 -6.28 -2.41 23.58
N LEU A 232 -7.22 -3.03 22.86
CA LEU A 232 -8.61 -2.59 22.74
C LEU A 232 -9.43 -2.89 24.01
N THR A 233 -9.22 -4.07 24.62
CA THR A 233 -10.08 -4.60 25.69
C THR A 233 -9.53 -4.42 27.10
N ARG A 234 -8.25 -4.03 27.27
CA ARG A 234 -7.63 -3.84 28.59
C ARG A 234 -7.20 -2.39 28.80
N PRO A 235 -8.11 -1.49 29.24
CA PRO A 235 -7.90 -0.05 29.22
C PRO A 235 -6.75 0.46 30.10
N LYS A 236 -6.38 -0.29 31.14
CA LYS A 236 -5.25 0.06 32.03
C LYS A 236 -3.88 -0.36 31.48
N THR A 237 -3.83 -1.11 30.37
CA THR A 237 -2.57 -1.55 29.76
C THR A 237 -1.82 -0.35 29.18
N ARG A 238 -0.48 -0.36 29.24
CA ARG A 238 0.34 0.61 28.51
C ARG A 238 0.04 0.52 27.01
N LEU A 239 -0.14 1.68 26.34
CA LEU A 239 -0.56 1.78 24.94
C LEU A 239 -1.98 1.27 24.63
N SER A 240 -2.85 1.13 25.64
CA SER A 240 -4.26 0.79 25.40
C SER A 240 -4.94 1.86 24.54
N TRP A 241 -5.95 1.45 23.78
CA TRP A 241 -6.73 2.39 22.96
C TRP A 241 -7.39 3.47 23.80
N GLU A 242 -7.86 3.18 25.01
CA GLU A 242 -8.42 4.20 25.91
C GLU A 242 -7.42 5.32 26.25
N ARG A 243 -6.12 5.00 26.32
CA ARG A 243 -5.07 5.97 26.65
C ARG A 243 -4.55 6.72 25.43
N GLU A 244 -4.26 6.00 24.35
CA GLU A 244 -3.64 6.57 23.15
C GLU A 244 -4.68 7.23 22.23
N PHE A 245 -5.89 6.65 22.19
CA PHE A 245 -6.99 7.03 21.32
C PHE A 245 -8.29 7.24 22.13
N PRO A 246 -8.29 8.14 23.13
CA PRO A 246 -9.50 8.44 23.89
C PRO A 246 -10.61 8.97 22.98
N ALA A 247 -11.86 8.81 23.42
CA ALA A 247 -13.05 9.28 22.71
C ALA A 247 -12.88 10.74 22.23
N GLY A 248 -13.32 11.00 21.01
CA GLY A 248 -13.13 12.27 20.32
C GLY A 248 -12.15 12.19 19.17
N ARG A 249 -11.48 13.31 18.87
CA ARG A 249 -10.55 13.46 17.74
C ARG A 249 -9.48 12.37 17.65
N LYS A 250 -8.89 12.00 18.77
CA LYS A 250 -7.83 10.98 18.80
C LYS A 250 -8.37 9.61 18.41
N MET A 251 -9.53 9.21 18.93
CA MET A 251 -10.20 7.98 18.51
C MET A 251 -10.50 8.01 17.01
N LEU A 252 -11.10 9.09 16.50
CA LEU A 252 -11.38 9.22 15.08
C LEU A 252 -10.12 9.11 14.21
N ALA A 253 -9.04 9.80 14.58
CA ALA A 253 -7.76 9.72 13.87
C ALA A 253 -7.18 8.28 13.86
N GLY A 254 -7.29 7.56 14.99
CA GLY A 254 -6.93 6.15 15.07
C GLY A 254 -7.76 5.28 14.13
N LEU A 255 -9.09 5.44 14.11
CA LEU A 255 -10.00 4.71 13.23
C LEU A 255 -9.70 4.98 11.75
N MET A 256 -9.47 6.25 11.40
CA MET A 256 -9.08 6.66 10.05
C MET A 256 -7.78 6.00 9.60
N GLY A 257 -6.76 5.95 10.45
CA GLY A 257 -5.47 5.33 10.12
C GLY A 257 -5.56 3.83 9.83
N ILE A 258 -6.42 3.11 10.56
CA ILE A 258 -6.71 1.70 10.30
C ILE A 258 -7.54 1.55 9.03
N PHE A 259 -8.60 2.35 8.87
CA PHE A 259 -9.45 2.33 7.69
C PHE A 259 -8.65 2.56 6.41
N ASP A 260 -7.76 3.55 6.41
CA ASP A 260 -6.84 3.88 5.31
C ASP A 260 -5.93 2.70 4.96
N GLY A 261 -5.36 2.02 5.97
CA GLY A 261 -4.54 0.83 5.77
C GLY A 261 -5.30 -0.34 5.12
N ILE A 262 -6.57 -0.52 5.48
CA ILE A 262 -7.43 -1.57 4.90
C ILE A 262 -7.85 -1.23 3.47
N ASN A 263 -8.10 0.07 3.18
CA ASN A 263 -8.92 0.47 2.03
C ASN A 263 -8.25 1.36 0.98
N CYS A 264 -7.22 2.12 1.34
CA CYS A 264 -6.80 3.28 0.55
C CYS A 264 -5.28 3.41 0.36
N PHE A 265 -4.47 2.86 1.28
CA PHE A 265 -3.01 3.08 1.27
C PHE A 265 -2.28 2.12 0.32
N GLY A 266 -2.30 2.43 -0.98
CA GLY A 266 -1.66 1.59 -2.02
C GLY A 266 -2.40 0.27 -2.28
N ASN A 267 -3.68 0.21 -1.90
CA ASN A 267 -4.61 -0.89 -2.15
C ASN A 267 -6.02 -0.34 -2.41
N ILE A 268 -6.94 -1.22 -2.81
CA ILE A 268 -8.36 -0.90 -3.04
C ILE A 268 -9.22 -1.87 -2.22
N GLY A 269 -9.13 -1.75 -0.90
CA GLY A 269 -9.91 -2.60 0.01
C GLY A 269 -9.21 -3.89 0.42
N PHE A 270 -9.95 -4.68 1.21
CA PHE A 270 -9.63 -6.08 1.57
C PHE A 270 -8.33 -6.32 2.31
N ALA A 271 -7.64 -5.25 2.75
CA ALA A 271 -6.31 -5.33 3.34
C ALA A 271 -5.34 -6.23 2.54
N GLU A 272 -5.51 -6.25 1.21
CA GLU A 272 -4.74 -7.01 0.22
C GLU A 272 -4.77 -8.54 0.29
N ARG A 273 -5.67 -9.10 1.10
CA ARG A 273 -5.84 -10.55 1.15
C ARG A 273 -6.42 -11.09 -0.16
N ASP A 274 -7.12 -10.23 -0.90
CA ASP A 274 -7.64 -10.50 -2.22
C ASP A 274 -6.50 -10.68 -3.25
N ILE A 275 -5.58 -9.72 -3.37
CA ILE A 275 -4.46 -9.84 -4.31
C ILE A 275 -3.47 -10.96 -3.91
N PHE A 276 -3.34 -11.25 -2.61
CA PHE A 276 -2.57 -12.42 -2.17
C PHE A 276 -3.25 -13.75 -2.58
N ALA A 277 -4.57 -13.82 -2.55
CA ALA A 277 -5.30 -14.98 -3.05
C ALA A 277 -5.13 -15.16 -4.57
N ASP A 278 -5.08 -14.07 -5.36
CA ASP A 278 -4.72 -14.13 -6.79
C ASP A 278 -3.31 -14.70 -6.99
N PHE A 279 -2.37 -14.27 -6.16
CA PHE A 279 -1.01 -14.81 -6.16
C PHE A 279 -1.00 -16.32 -5.87
N LEU A 280 -1.72 -16.79 -4.86
CA LEU A 280 -1.74 -18.21 -4.51
C LEU A 280 -2.36 -19.08 -5.62
N ALA A 281 -3.38 -18.56 -6.32
CA ALA A 281 -3.95 -19.23 -7.49
C ALA A 281 -2.93 -19.32 -8.65
N GLU A 282 -2.14 -18.26 -8.87
CA GLU A 282 -1.07 -18.24 -9.86
C GLU A 282 0.10 -19.17 -9.46
N ALA A 283 0.49 -19.13 -8.19
CA ALA A 283 1.54 -19.97 -7.60
C ALA A 283 1.20 -21.46 -7.66
N SER A 284 -0.08 -21.82 -7.50
CA SER A 284 -0.59 -23.19 -7.69
C SER A 284 -0.16 -23.76 -9.04
N THR A 285 -0.25 -22.96 -10.10
CA THR A 285 0.16 -23.34 -11.46
C THR A 285 1.68 -23.39 -11.59
N ILE A 286 2.40 -22.36 -11.10
CA ILE A 286 3.86 -22.26 -11.21
C ILE A 286 4.57 -23.40 -10.48
N LEU A 287 4.07 -23.78 -9.30
CA LEU A 287 4.68 -24.80 -8.44
C LEU A 287 4.08 -26.20 -8.62
N GLY A 288 3.01 -26.35 -9.40
CA GLY A 288 2.28 -27.61 -9.54
C GLY A 288 1.64 -28.09 -8.22
N LYS A 289 1.19 -27.15 -7.37
CA LYS A 289 0.64 -27.41 -6.03
C LYS A 289 -0.84 -26.96 -5.96
N PRO A 290 -1.80 -27.80 -6.39
CA PRO A 290 -3.22 -27.44 -6.46
C PRO A 290 -3.82 -27.02 -5.11
N ALA A 291 -3.30 -27.53 -4.00
CA ALA A 291 -3.70 -27.13 -2.65
C ALA A 291 -3.55 -25.62 -2.40
N LEU A 292 -2.66 -24.91 -3.10
CA LEU A 292 -2.55 -23.45 -2.97
C LEU A 292 -3.82 -22.72 -3.46
N THR A 293 -4.56 -23.29 -4.40
CA THR A 293 -5.86 -22.76 -4.82
C THR A 293 -6.91 -22.88 -3.71
N GLU A 294 -6.87 -23.96 -2.92
CA GLU A 294 -7.74 -24.10 -1.75
C GLU A 294 -7.36 -23.08 -0.67
N VAL A 295 -6.07 -22.89 -0.41
CA VAL A 295 -5.58 -21.86 0.52
C VAL A 295 -5.99 -20.45 0.09
N ALA A 296 -5.98 -20.17 -1.23
CA ALA A 296 -6.47 -18.89 -1.76
C ALA A 296 -7.92 -18.61 -1.33
N THR A 297 -8.78 -19.62 -1.22
CA THR A 297 -10.17 -19.43 -0.76
C THR A 297 -10.25 -18.92 0.69
N HIS A 298 -9.36 -19.36 1.57
CA HIS A 298 -9.29 -18.86 2.94
C HIS A 298 -8.80 -17.41 3.00
N PHE A 299 -7.85 -17.02 2.15
CA PHE A 299 -7.47 -15.61 2.05
C PHE A 299 -8.59 -14.74 1.45
N ARG A 300 -9.43 -15.27 0.53
CA ARG A 300 -10.65 -14.57 0.10
C ARG A 300 -11.66 -14.41 1.24
N GLN A 301 -11.78 -15.39 2.13
CA GLN A 301 -12.60 -15.25 3.34
C GLN A 301 -12.03 -14.17 4.27
N SER A 302 -10.71 -14.14 4.46
CA SER A 302 -10.06 -13.08 5.26
C SER A 302 -10.29 -11.70 4.63
N ALA A 303 -10.18 -11.57 3.31
CA ALA A 303 -10.48 -10.33 2.59
C ALA A 303 -11.89 -9.80 2.93
N GLN A 304 -12.92 -10.65 2.92
CA GLN A 304 -14.28 -10.25 3.28
C GLN A 304 -14.41 -9.86 4.76
N ALA A 305 -13.71 -10.56 5.66
CA ALA A 305 -13.69 -10.21 7.08
C ALA A 305 -12.99 -8.85 7.33
N TRP A 306 -11.92 -8.55 6.59
CA TRP A 306 -11.24 -7.25 6.60
C TRP A 306 -12.13 -6.13 6.06
N ASP A 307 -12.89 -6.37 5.00
CA ASP A 307 -13.85 -5.40 4.47
C ASP A 307 -14.95 -5.10 5.50
N ALA A 308 -15.53 -6.15 6.11
CA ALA A 308 -16.52 -5.99 7.18
C ALA A 308 -15.96 -5.20 8.38
N PHE A 309 -14.70 -5.47 8.78
CA PHE A 309 -14.04 -4.68 9.82
C PHE A 309 -13.83 -3.22 9.39
N GLY A 310 -13.44 -2.98 8.14
CA GLY A 310 -13.37 -1.63 7.55
C GLY A 310 -14.68 -0.87 7.65
N GLN A 311 -15.81 -1.53 7.38
CA GLN A 311 -17.14 -0.93 7.53
C GLN A 311 -17.48 -0.64 9.00
N ALA A 312 -17.10 -1.54 9.92
CA ALA A 312 -17.33 -1.37 11.36
C ALA A 312 -16.49 -0.25 12.00
N LEU A 313 -15.34 0.12 11.42
CA LEU A 313 -14.50 1.23 11.90
C LEU A 313 -15.15 2.60 11.68
N LEU A 314 -15.90 2.76 10.58
CA LEU A 314 -16.56 4.01 10.19
C LEU A 314 -17.99 3.70 9.71
N PRO A 315 -18.88 3.30 10.63
CA PRO A 315 -20.17 2.72 10.29
C PRO A 315 -21.14 3.80 9.77
N ALA A 316 -21.90 3.44 8.74
CA ALA A 316 -22.73 4.37 7.98
C ALA A 316 -23.95 4.90 8.75
N ASP A 317 -24.39 4.18 9.78
CA ASP A 317 -25.52 4.52 10.66
C ASP A 317 -25.14 5.49 11.78
N VAL A 318 -23.85 5.74 12.01
CA VAL A 318 -23.36 6.78 12.92
C VAL A 318 -22.95 8.01 12.08
N PRO A 319 -23.77 9.09 12.02
CA PRO A 319 -23.63 10.12 10.98
C PRO A 319 -22.22 10.70 10.79
N LEU A 320 -21.55 11.08 11.88
CA LEU A 320 -20.20 11.67 11.83
C LEU A 320 -19.15 10.67 11.33
N LEU A 321 -19.22 9.40 11.78
CA LEU A 321 -18.28 8.35 11.37
C LEU A 321 -18.57 7.87 9.94
N GLY A 322 -19.85 7.73 9.60
CA GLY A 322 -20.31 7.34 8.28
C GLY A 322 -19.91 8.37 7.22
N GLU A 323 -20.07 9.67 7.50
CA GLU A 323 -19.59 10.74 6.62
C GLU A 323 -18.07 10.66 6.42
N MET A 324 -17.30 10.48 7.50
CA MET A 324 -15.84 10.30 7.40
C MET A 324 -15.48 9.11 6.50
N GLY A 325 -16.11 7.96 6.69
CA GLY A 325 -15.87 6.77 5.87
C GLY A 325 -16.22 6.99 4.39
N GLN A 326 -17.31 7.71 4.10
CA GLN A 326 -17.68 8.09 2.74
C GLN A 326 -16.64 9.01 2.10
N ILE A 327 -16.18 10.03 2.82
CA ILE A 327 -15.15 10.96 2.35
C ILE A 327 -13.86 10.24 1.98
N LEU A 328 -13.37 9.35 2.85
CA LEU A 328 -12.11 8.62 2.59
C LEU A 328 -12.22 7.72 1.35
N ARG A 329 -13.34 7.01 1.16
CA ARG A 329 -13.60 6.22 -0.05
C ARG A 329 -13.71 7.09 -1.29
N GLN A 330 -14.44 8.20 -1.21
CA GLN A 330 -14.59 9.12 -2.34
C GLN A 330 -13.26 9.73 -2.79
N GLN A 331 -12.37 10.10 -1.87
CA GLN A 331 -11.03 10.58 -2.24
C GLN A 331 -10.26 9.56 -3.07
N ARG A 332 -10.25 8.29 -2.64
CA ARG A 332 -9.62 7.18 -3.37
C ARG A 332 -10.28 6.95 -4.73
N ASP A 333 -11.61 6.86 -4.76
CA ASP A 333 -12.37 6.54 -5.96
C ASP A 333 -12.26 7.67 -7.00
N LEU A 334 -12.16 8.92 -6.57
CA LEU A 334 -11.88 10.08 -7.43
C LEU A 334 -10.49 9.99 -8.07
N LEU A 335 -9.44 9.69 -7.30
CA LEU A 335 -8.10 9.48 -7.87
C LEU A 335 -8.15 8.35 -8.91
N HIS A 336 -8.83 7.24 -8.60
CA HIS A 336 -8.90 6.06 -9.46
C HIS A 336 -9.76 6.28 -10.71
N SER A 337 -10.81 7.09 -10.66
CA SER A 337 -11.74 7.30 -11.79
C SER A 337 -11.41 8.52 -12.66
N LYS A 338 -10.79 9.53 -12.07
CA LYS A 338 -10.57 10.86 -12.69
C LYS A 338 -9.11 11.34 -12.63
N GLY A 339 -8.24 10.71 -11.83
CA GLY A 339 -6.80 11.03 -11.71
C GLY A 339 -6.54 12.52 -11.44
N SER A 340 -5.60 13.12 -12.20
CA SER A 340 -5.22 14.53 -12.03
C SER A 340 -6.37 15.53 -12.18
N SER A 341 -7.47 15.17 -12.86
CA SER A 341 -8.62 16.08 -12.99
C SER A 341 -9.44 16.23 -11.69
N ALA A 342 -9.31 15.29 -10.75
CA ALA A 342 -10.05 15.31 -9.49
C ALA A 342 -9.37 16.10 -8.36
N VAL A 343 -8.21 16.71 -8.58
CA VAL A 343 -7.41 17.36 -7.52
C VAL A 343 -8.23 18.34 -6.68
N ALA A 344 -9.04 19.19 -7.34
CA ALA A 344 -9.88 20.16 -6.64
C ALA A 344 -10.99 19.49 -5.80
N GLU A 345 -11.62 18.43 -6.32
CA GLU A 345 -12.65 17.66 -5.61
C GLU A 345 -12.04 16.94 -4.39
N ILE A 346 -10.89 16.29 -4.55
CA ILE A 346 -10.16 15.61 -3.46
C ILE A 346 -9.74 16.64 -2.40
N ALA A 347 -9.25 17.81 -2.80
CA ALA A 347 -8.88 18.88 -1.86
C ALA A 347 -10.07 19.38 -1.03
N GLN A 348 -11.26 19.49 -1.63
CA GLN A 348 -12.48 19.85 -0.90
C GLN A 348 -12.88 18.77 0.11
N LEU A 349 -12.80 17.50 -0.29
CA LEU A 349 -13.04 16.37 0.61
C LEU A 349 -12.05 16.34 1.78
N LYS A 350 -10.76 16.59 1.54
CA LYS A 350 -9.74 16.71 2.61
C LYS A 350 -9.99 17.88 3.55
N LYS A 351 -10.51 19.01 3.04
CA LYS A 351 -10.94 20.12 3.89
C LYS A 351 -12.10 19.70 4.80
N ARG A 352 -13.07 18.94 4.28
CA ARG A 352 -14.19 18.41 5.08
C ARG A 352 -13.72 17.36 6.08
N GLU A 353 -12.83 16.45 5.69
CA GLU A 353 -12.16 15.49 6.57
C GLU A 353 -11.54 16.20 7.78
N LYS A 354 -10.73 17.24 7.55
CA LYS A 354 -10.13 18.05 8.61
C LYS A 354 -11.17 18.73 9.51
N ALA A 355 -12.27 19.20 8.94
CA ALA A 355 -13.36 19.82 9.70
C ALA A 355 -14.08 18.82 10.60
N ILE A 356 -14.33 17.59 10.12
CA ILE A 356 -14.93 16.52 10.94
C ILE A 356 -13.99 16.10 12.06
N LEU A 357 -12.68 15.99 11.79
CA LEU A 357 -11.67 15.75 12.84
C LEU A 357 -11.72 16.82 13.93
N ALA A 358 -11.79 18.10 13.56
CA ALA A 358 -11.92 19.19 14.53
C ALA A 358 -13.27 19.15 15.28
N GLN A 359 -14.38 18.89 14.59
CA GLN A 359 -15.71 18.76 15.20
C GLN A 359 -15.75 17.64 16.26
N SER A 360 -15.07 16.53 15.98
CA SER A 360 -15.02 15.38 16.89
C SER A 360 -14.29 15.66 18.22
N GLU A 361 -13.61 16.80 18.38
CA GLU A 361 -13.07 17.23 19.68
C GLU A 361 -14.17 17.52 20.70
N THR A 362 -15.32 18.04 20.25
CA THR A 362 -16.42 18.47 21.12
C THR A 362 -17.72 17.70 20.88
N GLU A 363 -17.91 17.14 19.70
CA GLU A 363 -19.16 16.49 19.26
C GLU A 363 -18.92 15.04 18.83
N PHE A 364 -18.16 14.28 19.64
CA PHE A 364 -17.97 12.86 19.37
C PHE A 364 -19.30 12.09 19.52
N PRO A 365 -19.68 11.22 18.57
CA PRO A 365 -21.03 10.68 18.50
C PRO A 365 -21.32 9.54 19.48
N LEU A 366 -20.32 9.08 20.24
CA LEU A 366 -20.45 7.93 21.15
C LEU A 366 -20.17 8.37 22.59
N ASN A 367 -21.02 7.94 23.52
CA ASN A 367 -20.79 8.07 24.96
C ASN A 367 -19.80 7.01 25.48
N GLU A 368 -19.42 7.08 26.75
CA GLU A 368 -18.41 6.20 27.36
C GLU A 368 -18.74 4.70 27.20
N ASN A 369 -19.99 4.30 27.47
CA ASN A 369 -20.42 2.91 27.35
C ASN A 369 -20.43 2.45 25.88
N GLU A 370 -20.86 3.32 24.96
CA GLU A 370 -20.85 3.04 23.53
C GLU A 370 -19.41 2.92 22.99
N VAL A 371 -18.47 3.71 23.50
CA VAL A 371 -17.05 3.62 23.15
C VAL A 371 -16.44 2.31 23.64
N GLU A 372 -16.77 1.86 24.84
CA GLU A 372 -16.33 0.55 25.34
C GLU A 372 -16.86 -0.58 24.46
N ALA A 373 -18.17 -0.57 24.16
CA ALA A 373 -18.80 -1.53 23.26
C ALA A 373 -18.19 -1.49 21.85
N PHE A 374 -17.87 -0.30 21.34
CA PHE A 374 -17.24 -0.12 20.03
C PHE A 374 -15.86 -0.79 19.98
N ARG A 375 -15.02 -0.60 21.01
CA ARG A 375 -13.70 -1.28 21.09
C ARG A 375 -13.84 -2.80 21.24
N ALA A 376 -14.85 -3.27 21.97
CA ALA A 376 -15.15 -4.69 22.07
C ALA A 376 -15.54 -5.27 20.70
N ASN A 377 -16.41 -4.59 19.94
CA ASN A 377 -16.77 -4.97 18.57
C ASN A 377 -15.55 -5.01 17.63
N MET A 378 -14.64 -4.02 17.72
CA MET A 378 -13.38 -4.07 16.97
C MET A 378 -12.56 -5.31 17.32
N ALA A 379 -12.48 -5.67 18.61
CA ALA A 379 -11.75 -6.85 19.05
C ALA A 379 -12.38 -8.16 18.54
N GLU A 380 -13.71 -8.24 18.46
CA GLU A 380 -14.43 -9.40 17.90
C GLU A 380 -14.13 -9.58 16.41
N HIS A 381 -14.16 -8.50 15.61
CA HIS A 381 -13.75 -8.55 14.21
C HIS A 381 -12.30 -9.02 14.04
N LEU A 382 -11.38 -8.52 14.88
CA LEU A 382 -9.97 -8.93 14.83
C LEU A 382 -9.77 -10.40 15.21
N LEU A 383 -10.56 -10.92 16.15
CA LEU A 383 -10.52 -12.34 16.50
C LEU A 383 -11.03 -13.21 15.35
N GLN A 384 -12.13 -12.80 14.70
CA GLN A 384 -12.65 -13.49 13.53
C GLN A 384 -11.61 -13.54 12.39
N ILE A 385 -10.98 -12.40 12.08
CA ILE A 385 -9.92 -12.33 11.06
C ILE A 385 -8.73 -13.23 11.46
N HIS A 386 -8.30 -13.15 12.72
CA HIS A 386 -7.23 -13.99 13.25
C HIS A 386 -7.50 -15.47 13.01
N ASP A 387 -8.68 -15.98 13.36
CA ASP A 387 -9.00 -17.41 13.28
C ASP A 387 -9.04 -17.90 11.81
N ILE A 388 -9.53 -17.05 10.90
CA ILE A 388 -9.49 -17.33 9.46
C ILE A 388 -8.05 -17.39 8.97
N GLU A 389 -7.21 -16.42 9.34
CA GLU A 389 -5.82 -16.34 8.88
C GLU A 389 -4.92 -17.38 9.53
N GLU A 390 -5.15 -17.78 10.78
CA GLU A 390 -4.45 -18.90 11.42
C GLU A 390 -4.70 -20.21 10.64
N THR A 391 -5.95 -20.44 10.25
CA THR A 391 -6.32 -21.56 9.39
C THR A 391 -5.63 -21.46 8.03
N ALA A 392 -5.71 -20.29 7.38
CA ALA A 392 -5.12 -20.05 6.06
C ALA A 392 -3.61 -20.28 6.07
N VAL A 393 -2.90 -19.76 7.06
CA VAL A 393 -1.43 -19.88 7.19
C VAL A 393 -1.02 -21.31 7.51
N THR A 394 -1.78 -22.01 8.36
CA THR A 394 -1.55 -23.44 8.64
C THR A 394 -1.67 -24.27 7.37
N ARG A 395 -2.74 -24.08 6.61
CA ARG A 395 -2.95 -24.76 5.31
C ARG A 395 -1.89 -24.36 4.28
N LEU A 396 -1.47 -23.10 4.26
CA LEU A 396 -0.40 -22.63 3.39
C LEU A 396 0.90 -23.37 3.68
N LYS A 397 1.24 -23.53 4.96
CA LYS A 397 2.42 -24.30 5.38
C LYS A 397 2.31 -25.77 4.99
N GLU A 398 1.16 -26.41 5.23
CA GLU A 398 0.91 -27.80 4.82
C GLU A 398 1.07 -28.01 3.31
N ALA A 399 0.55 -27.08 2.50
CA ALA A 399 0.66 -27.14 1.04
C ALA A 399 2.11 -27.00 0.54
N MET A 400 2.99 -26.37 1.32
CA MET A 400 4.39 -26.12 0.95
C MET A 400 5.37 -27.19 1.44
N LEU A 401 4.98 -27.99 2.44
CA LEU A 401 5.67 -29.24 2.80
C LEU A 401 5.47 -30.29 1.69
#